data_AF-A0A737HI50-F1
#
_entry.id   AF-A0A737HI50-F1
#
_cell.length_a   1.000
_cell.length_b   1.000
_cell.length_c   1.000
_cell.angle_alpha   90.00
_cell.angle_beta   90.00
_cell.angle_gamma   90.00
#
_symmetry.space_group_name_H-M   'P 1'
#
loop_
_entity.id
_entity.type
_entity.pdbx_description
1 polymer ?
#
loop_
_entity_poly.entity_id
_entity_poly.type
_entity_poly.pdbx_seq_one_letter_code
_entity_poly.pdbx_strand_id
1 'polypeptide(L)'
;MVVNKRLILILLFILNTAKSDELSWKGNDFTLYARQMPLAEVLHLLSENYDTAITISPLITATFSGKIPPGPPVDILNNLAAQYDLLTWFDGSMLYVYPASLLKHQVITFNILSTGRFIHYLRSQNILSSPGCEVKEITGTRAVEVSGVPSCLTRISQLASVLDNALIKRKDSAVSVSIYTLKYATAMDTQYQYRDQSVVVPGVVSVLREMSKTSVPASSTTNGSPATQALPMFAADPRQNAVIVRDYAANMAGYRKLITELDQRQQMIEISVKIIDVNAGDINQLGIDWGTAVSLGGKKIAFNTGLNDGAASGFSTVISDTSNFMVRLNALEKSSQAYVLSQPSVVTLNNIQAVLDKNITFYTKLQGEKVAKLESITTGSLLRITPRLLNDNGTQKIMLNLNIQDGQQSDTQSETDPLPEVQNSEIASQATLLAGQSLLLGGFKQGKQIHSQNKIPLLGDIPVVGHLFRNDTTQVHSVIRLFLIKASVVNNGISHG
;
A
#
# COMPACT_ATOMS: atom_id res chain seq x y z
N MET A 1 -37.63 71.96 43.28
CA MET A 1 -38.28 71.45 44.50
C MET A 1 -38.33 69.93 44.39
N VAL A 2 -37.82 69.22 45.40
CA VAL A 2 -37.93 67.75 45.62
C VAL A 2 -37.08 66.89 44.65
N VAL A 3 -35.83 66.53 44.94
CA VAL A 3 -35.33 65.45 45.83
C VAL A 3 -36.08 64.12 45.64
N ASN A 4 -35.48 63.12 44.99
CA ASN A 4 -35.65 61.75 45.49
C ASN A 4 -34.48 60.79 45.21
N LYS A 5 -33.92 60.37 46.34
CA LYS A 5 -33.02 59.26 46.69
C LYS A 5 -32.76 58.17 45.63
N ARG A 6 -31.47 57.99 45.33
CA ARG A 6 -30.89 56.73 44.84
C ARG A 6 -30.91 55.70 45.98
N LEU A 7 -31.64 54.61 45.79
CA LEU A 7 -31.57 53.41 46.63
C LEU A 7 -30.53 52.47 45.99
N ILE A 8 -29.36 52.36 46.61
CA ILE A 8 -28.34 51.36 46.25
C ILE A 8 -28.70 50.07 46.99
N LEU A 9 -29.14 49.06 46.24
CA LEU A 9 -29.37 47.70 46.74
C LEU A 9 -28.04 46.93 46.63
N ILE A 10 -27.31 46.82 47.74
CA ILE A 10 -26.14 45.93 47.85
C ILE A 10 -26.67 44.51 47.98
N LEU A 11 -26.62 43.75 46.87
CA LEU A 11 -26.88 42.32 46.86
C LEU A 11 -25.65 41.61 47.44
N LEU A 12 -25.76 41.22 48.71
CA LEU A 12 -24.74 40.44 49.43
C LEU A 12 -24.68 39.03 48.82
N PHE A 13 -23.78 38.81 47.87
CA PHE A 13 -23.49 37.48 47.34
C PHE A 13 -22.74 36.71 48.44
N ILE A 14 -23.45 35.81 49.13
CA ILE A 14 -22.85 34.86 50.07
C ILE A 14 -21.95 33.95 49.24
N LEU A 15 -20.64 34.22 49.26
CA LEU A 15 -19.64 33.24 48.85
C LEU A 15 -19.78 32.05 49.80
N ASN A 16 -20.41 30.98 49.33
CA ASN A 16 -20.16 29.65 49.87
C ASN A 16 -18.70 29.32 49.57
N THR A 17 -17.82 29.65 50.52
CA THR A 17 -16.53 28.99 50.64
C THR A 17 -16.84 27.52 50.89
N ALA A 18 -16.65 26.67 49.89
CA ALA A 18 -16.56 25.23 50.10
C ALA A 18 -15.41 25.03 51.10
N LYS A 19 -15.75 24.79 52.37
CA LYS A 19 -14.80 24.31 53.36
C LYS A 19 -14.30 22.97 52.84
N SER A 20 -12.99 22.87 52.67
CA SER A 20 -12.29 21.60 52.56
C SER A 20 -12.71 20.72 53.73
N ASP A 21 -12.99 19.44 53.47
CA ASP A 21 -13.06 18.42 54.53
C ASP A 21 -11.65 18.26 55.11
N GLU A 22 -11.33 19.15 56.05
CA GLU A 22 -10.31 18.91 57.05
C GLU A 22 -10.70 17.65 57.82
N LEU A 23 -9.69 16.83 58.16
CA LEU A 23 -9.80 15.62 58.97
C LEU A 23 -10.92 15.78 60.02
N SER A 24 -12.05 15.09 59.81
CA SER A 24 -13.24 15.29 60.64
C SER A 24 -13.11 14.51 61.94
N TRP A 25 -12.32 15.05 62.86
CA TRP A 25 -12.14 14.44 64.17
C TRP A 25 -13.47 14.46 64.93
N LYS A 26 -14.03 13.29 65.19
CA LYS A 26 -15.29 13.11 65.92
C LYS A 26 -14.99 12.40 67.23
N GLY A 27 -14.99 13.13 68.32
CA GLY A 27 -14.67 12.56 69.63
C GLY A 27 -14.71 13.63 70.72
N ASN A 28 -14.68 13.17 71.97
CA ASN A 28 -14.51 14.06 73.12
C ASN A 28 -13.03 14.45 73.27
N ASP A 29 -12.77 15.49 74.06
CA ASP A 29 -11.40 15.94 74.36
C ASP A 29 -10.53 14.78 74.87
N PHE A 30 -9.46 14.50 74.13
CA PHE A 30 -8.50 13.46 74.50
C PHE A 30 -7.55 13.96 75.59
N THR A 31 -7.43 13.20 76.68
CA THR A 31 -6.43 13.45 77.72
C THR A 31 -5.73 12.15 78.09
N LEU A 32 -4.41 12.20 78.25
CA LEU A 32 -3.62 11.02 78.58
C LEU A 32 -2.54 11.37 79.59
N TYR A 33 -2.37 10.51 80.59
CA TYR A 33 -1.21 10.52 81.47
C TYR A 33 -0.52 9.17 81.35
N ALA A 34 0.74 9.19 80.95
CA ALA A 34 1.48 7.95 80.74
C ALA A 34 2.94 8.11 81.17
N ARG A 35 3.54 6.99 81.60
CA ARG A 35 4.96 6.89 81.94
C ARG A 35 5.55 5.73 81.14
N GLN A 36 6.50 6.05 80.26
CA GLN A 36 7.20 5.09 79.36
C GLN A 36 6.26 4.29 78.44
N MET A 37 5.13 4.87 78.02
CA MET A 37 4.23 4.21 77.07
C MET A 37 4.81 4.29 75.65
N PRO A 38 4.78 3.22 74.83
CA PRO A 38 5.22 3.29 73.44
C PRO A 38 4.47 4.40 72.68
N LEU A 39 5.18 5.22 71.90
CA LEU A 39 4.56 6.34 71.18
C LEU A 39 3.54 5.87 70.15
N ALA A 40 3.78 4.70 69.53
CA ALA A 40 2.81 4.07 68.65
C ALA A 40 1.46 3.82 69.36
N GLU A 41 1.50 3.35 70.61
CA GLU A 41 0.30 3.12 71.42
C GLU A 41 -0.44 4.42 71.74
N VAL A 42 0.29 5.49 72.08
CA VAL A 42 -0.31 6.82 72.30
C VAL A 42 -1.04 7.33 71.06
N LEU A 43 -0.42 7.17 69.89
CA LEU A 43 -1.01 7.55 68.61
C LEU A 43 -2.21 6.67 68.24
N HIS A 44 -2.19 5.38 68.58
CA HIS A 44 -3.34 4.48 68.43
C HIS A 44 -4.52 4.91 69.31
N LEU A 45 -4.30 5.16 70.60
CA LEU A 45 -5.34 5.64 71.52
C LEU A 45 -5.92 6.99 71.10
N LEU A 46 -5.07 7.89 70.59
CA LEU A 46 -5.51 9.16 70.01
C LEU A 46 -6.42 8.91 68.80
N SER A 47 -6.02 8.01 67.90
CA SER A 47 -6.77 7.68 66.69
C SER A 47 -8.12 7.01 67.00
N GLU A 48 -8.17 6.13 68.01
CA GLU A 48 -9.39 5.45 68.46
C GLU A 48 -10.38 6.43 69.09
N ASN A 49 -9.91 7.38 69.91
CA ASN A 49 -10.78 8.38 70.54
C ASN A 49 -11.54 9.25 69.53
N TYR A 50 -10.94 9.49 68.37
CA TYR A 50 -11.51 10.35 67.33
C TYR A 50 -11.94 9.58 66.07
N ASP A 51 -12.08 8.25 66.16
CA ASP A 51 -12.55 7.36 65.08
C ASP A 51 -11.81 7.56 63.75
N THR A 52 -10.48 7.75 63.83
CA THR A 52 -9.63 8.00 62.65
C THR A 52 -8.74 6.79 62.41
N ALA A 53 -8.79 6.20 61.22
CA ALA A 53 -7.89 5.11 60.86
C ALA A 53 -6.44 5.62 60.78
N ILE A 54 -5.51 4.97 61.48
CA ILE A 54 -4.09 5.35 61.51
C ILE A 54 -3.19 4.18 61.05
N THR A 55 -2.15 4.49 60.29
CA THR A 55 -1.06 3.59 59.97
C THR A 55 0.25 4.19 60.46
N ILE A 56 0.91 3.50 61.37
CA ILE A 56 2.15 3.95 62.01
C ILE A 56 3.32 3.14 61.44
N SER A 57 4.39 3.83 61.06
CA SER A 57 5.62 3.16 60.62
C SER A 57 6.22 2.30 61.75
N PRO A 58 6.61 1.04 61.50
CA PRO A 58 7.23 0.17 62.51
C PRO A 58 8.60 0.68 62.98
N LEU A 59 9.17 1.70 62.32
CA LEU A 59 10.43 2.32 62.67
C LEU A 59 10.30 3.33 63.83
N ILE A 60 9.08 3.59 64.31
CA ILE A 60 8.82 4.47 65.45
C ILE A 60 8.92 3.65 66.75
N THR A 61 10.07 3.71 67.42
CA THR A 61 10.35 2.98 68.67
C THR A 61 10.42 3.86 69.92
N ALA A 62 10.11 5.15 69.78
CA ALA A 62 10.14 6.11 70.87
C ALA A 62 9.07 5.82 71.96
N THR A 63 9.31 6.31 73.17
CA THR A 63 8.34 6.22 74.29
C THR A 63 7.91 7.62 74.75
N PHE A 64 6.64 7.72 75.16
CA PHE A 64 6.02 8.90 75.71
C PHE A 64 5.95 8.82 77.24
N SER A 65 6.37 9.91 77.89
CA SER A 65 6.25 10.11 79.32
C SER A 65 5.81 11.54 79.58
N GLY A 66 4.64 11.72 80.20
CA GLY A 66 4.08 13.04 80.45
C GLY A 66 2.56 13.06 80.46
N LYS A 67 2.01 14.27 80.37
CA LYS A 67 0.57 14.55 80.29
C LYS A 67 0.26 15.18 78.94
N ILE A 68 -0.76 14.67 78.25
CA ILE A 68 -1.40 15.34 77.11
C ILE A 68 -2.61 16.14 77.65
N PRO A 69 -2.57 17.48 77.63
CA PRO A 69 -3.69 18.32 78.05
C PRO A 69 -4.86 18.22 77.04
N PRO A 70 -6.11 18.51 77.48
CA PRO A 70 -7.24 18.57 76.56
C PRO A 70 -7.03 19.69 75.54
N GLY A 71 -7.30 19.40 74.28
CA GLY A 71 -7.14 20.35 73.19
C GLY A 71 -7.49 19.74 71.84
N PRO A 72 -7.45 20.54 70.76
CA PRO A 72 -7.76 20.06 69.42
C PRO A 72 -6.83 18.92 69.00
N PRO A 73 -7.36 17.85 68.38
CA PRO A 73 -6.57 16.67 67.98
C PRO A 73 -5.44 17.00 67.01
N VAL A 74 -5.64 17.97 66.11
CA VAL A 74 -4.60 18.47 65.20
C VAL A 74 -3.43 19.07 65.97
N ASP A 75 -3.70 19.81 67.04
CA ASP A 75 -2.65 20.43 67.87
C ASP A 75 -1.90 19.38 68.68
N ILE A 76 -2.62 18.40 69.25
CA ILE A 76 -2.00 17.26 69.94
C ILE A 76 -1.08 16.50 68.99
N LEU A 77 -1.56 16.19 67.78
CA LEU A 77 -0.80 15.49 66.75
C LEU A 77 0.41 16.30 66.30
N ASN A 78 0.27 17.60 66.06
CA ASN A 78 1.36 18.48 65.65
C ASN A 78 2.42 18.63 66.75
N ASN A 79 2.02 18.71 68.02
CA ASN A 79 2.94 18.77 69.15
C ASN A 79 3.72 17.46 69.30
N LEU A 80 3.05 16.31 69.19
CA LEU A 80 3.71 15.01 69.20
C LEU A 80 4.63 14.84 67.99
N ALA A 81 4.19 15.27 66.81
CA ALA A 81 5.00 15.21 65.60
C ALA A 81 6.25 16.08 65.69
N ALA A 82 6.14 17.30 66.22
CA ALA A 82 7.27 18.20 66.43
C ALA A 82 8.25 17.67 67.51
N GLN A 83 7.72 17.09 68.60
CA GLN A 83 8.55 16.58 69.69
C GLN A 83 9.34 15.33 69.30
N TYR A 84 8.78 14.47 68.46
CA TYR A 84 9.36 13.17 68.08
C TYR A 84 9.85 13.10 66.63
N ASP A 85 9.96 14.25 65.95
CA ASP A 85 10.41 14.37 64.55
C ASP A 85 9.63 13.44 63.59
N LEU A 86 8.29 13.52 63.66
CA LEU A 86 7.38 12.74 62.82
C LEU A 86 6.76 13.61 61.73
N LEU A 87 6.51 12.99 60.59
CA LEU A 87 5.73 13.52 59.49
C LEU A 87 4.40 12.78 59.40
N THR A 88 3.34 13.56 59.30
CA THR A 88 1.98 13.07 59.13
C THR A 88 1.51 13.34 57.69
N TRP A 89 0.80 12.38 57.11
CA TRP A 89 0.15 12.55 55.82
C TRP A 89 -1.22 11.89 55.84
N PHE A 90 -2.25 12.63 55.45
CA PHE A 90 -3.61 12.15 55.38
C PHE A 90 -4.04 12.05 53.93
N ASP A 91 -4.58 10.90 53.52
CA ASP A 91 -4.97 10.64 52.13
C ASP A 91 -6.48 10.83 51.88
N GLY A 92 -7.23 11.28 52.89
CA GLY A 92 -8.69 11.37 52.88
C GLY A 92 -9.39 10.24 53.65
N SER A 93 -8.69 9.14 53.94
CA SER A 93 -9.25 7.97 54.62
C SER A 93 -8.43 7.49 55.81
N MET A 94 -7.09 7.49 55.68
CA MET A 94 -6.18 7.03 56.71
C MET A 94 -5.10 8.06 56.98
N LEU A 95 -4.74 8.20 58.25
CA LEU A 95 -3.62 9.01 58.71
C LEU A 95 -2.36 8.16 58.72
N TYR A 96 -1.38 8.55 57.94
CA TYR A 96 -0.06 7.92 57.92
C TYR A 96 0.91 8.69 58.78
N VAL A 97 1.65 7.99 59.63
CA VAL A 97 2.69 8.56 60.50
C VAL A 97 4.02 7.90 60.23
N TYR A 98 5.00 8.69 59.82
CA TYR A 98 6.36 8.26 59.53
C TYR A 98 7.38 9.13 60.28
N PRO A 99 8.56 8.60 60.65
CA PRO A 99 9.67 9.45 61.07
C PRO A 99 10.15 10.33 59.91
N ALA A 100 10.60 11.55 60.21
CA ALA A 100 11.08 12.50 59.20
C ALA A 100 12.30 11.98 58.41
N SER A 101 13.07 11.06 58.99
CA SER A 101 14.18 10.37 58.33
C SER A 101 13.81 9.54 57.09
N LEU A 102 12.52 9.24 56.89
CA LEU A 102 12.02 8.52 55.71
C LEU A 102 11.52 9.44 54.59
N LEU A 103 11.71 10.76 54.72
CA LEU A 103 11.42 11.70 53.65
C LEU A 103 12.29 11.39 52.43
N LYS A 104 11.66 11.22 51.27
CA LYS A 104 12.34 10.95 50.00
C LYS A 104 11.84 11.90 48.92
N HIS A 105 12.73 12.16 47.96
CA HIS A 105 12.45 12.95 46.76
C HIS A 105 12.33 12.03 45.54
N GLN A 106 11.35 12.26 44.68
CA GLN A 106 11.18 11.54 43.42
C GLN A 106 10.74 12.49 42.32
N VAL A 107 11.37 12.36 41.14
CA VAL A 107 10.95 13.08 39.93
C VAL A 107 10.00 12.20 39.13
N ILE A 108 8.86 12.76 38.73
CA ILE A 108 7.86 12.12 37.87
C ILE A 108 7.75 12.92 36.59
N THR A 109 7.92 12.25 35.44
CA THR A 109 7.80 12.86 34.11
C THR A 109 6.46 12.47 33.45
N PHE A 110 5.91 13.39 32.67
CA PHE A 110 4.65 13.20 31.94
C PHE A 110 4.88 13.30 30.43
N ASN A 111 4.16 12.48 29.66
CA ASN A 111 4.20 12.54 28.21
C ASN A 111 3.26 13.64 27.67
N ILE A 112 2.00 13.63 28.13
CA ILE A 112 0.93 14.50 27.63
C ILE A 112 0.35 15.38 28.74
N LEU A 113 0.22 14.87 29.96
CA LEU A 113 -0.36 15.60 31.08
C LEU A 113 0.47 16.84 31.44
N SER A 114 -0.20 17.98 31.62
CA SER A 114 0.46 19.20 32.09
C SER A 114 0.63 19.18 33.61
N THR A 115 1.82 19.55 34.07
CA THR A 115 2.22 19.75 35.47
C THR A 115 1.20 20.57 36.27
N GLY A 116 0.79 21.73 35.77
CA GLY A 116 -0.19 22.60 36.43
C GLY A 116 -1.57 21.95 36.64
N ARG A 117 -2.10 21.22 35.66
CA ARG A 117 -3.37 20.47 35.82
C ARG A 117 -3.24 19.33 36.81
N PHE A 118 -2.09 18.65 36.83
CA PHE A 118 -1.84 17.57 37.77
C PHE A 118 -1.77 18.10 39.22
N ILE A 119 -1.01 19.17 39.46
CA ILE A 119 -0.93 19.81 40.78
C ILE A 119 -2.31 20.33 41.22
N HIS A 120 -3.05 20.97 40.32
CA HIS A 120 -4.41 21.42 40.60
C HIS A 120 -5.33 20.24 40.98
N TYR A 121 -5.25 19.12 40.27
CA TYR A 121 -6.00 17.91 40.59
C TYR A 121 -5.63 17.39 42.00
N LEU A 122 -4.34 17.30 42.32
CA LEU A 122 -3.89 16.87 43.66
C LEU A 122 -4.41 17.79 44.78
N ARG A 123 -4.40 19.11 44.57
CA ARG A 123 -4.97 20.08 45.52
C ARG A 123 -6.49 19.90 45.66
N SER A 124 -7.20 19.70 44.56
CA SER A 124 -8.66 19.51 44.57
C SER A 124 -9.10 18.22 45.30
N GLN A 125 -8.23 17.21 45.32
CA GLN A 125 -8.47 15.95 46.05
C GLN A 125 -7.90 15.97 47.47
N ASN A 126 -7.45 17.13 47.96
CA ASN A 126 -6.88 17.34 49.29
C ASN A 126 -5.64 16.47 49.61
N ILE A 127 -4.94 15.97 48.59
CA ILE A 127 -3.78 15.06 48.73
C ILE A 127 -2.54 15.82 49.27
N LEU A 128 -2.48 17.13 49.02
CA LEU A 128 -1.36 18.02 49.39
C LEU A 128 -1.63 18.84 50.66
N SER A 129 -2.53 18.37 51.53
CA SER A 129 -3.01 19.12 52.71
C SER A 129 -2.07 19.06 53.92
N SER A 130 -1.15 18.09 53.96
CA SER A 130 -0.33 17.77 55.12
C SER A 130 1.17 17.98 54.85
N PRO A 131 1.97 18.43 55.84
CA PRO A 131 3.41 18.71 55.66
C PRO A 131 4.24 17.49 55.24
N GLY A 132 3.72 16.26 55.38
CA GLY A 132 4.37 15.03 54.92
C GLY A 132 4.35 14.79 53.41
N CYS A 133 3.76 15.68 52.60
CA CYS A 133 3.82 15.56 51.14
C CYS A 133 3.73 16.90 50.39
N GLU A 134 4.81 17.27 49.71
CA GLU A 134 4.94 18.48 48.89
C GLU A 134 5.21 18.12 47.43
N VAL A 135 4.60 18.85 46.50
CA VAL A 135 4.83 18.70 45.06
C VAL A 135 5.23 20.05 44.47
N LYS A 136 6.38 20.07 43.79
CA LYS A 136 6.91 21.24 43.09
C LYS A 136 7.00 20.97 41.60
N GLU A 137 6.66 21.97 40.81
CA GLU A 137 6.83 21.91 39.35
C GLU A 137 8.29 22.23 38.98
N ILE A 138 8.83 21.46 38.04
CA ILE A 138 10.12 21.77 37.41
C ILE A 138 9.82 22.63 36.16
N THR A 139 9.98 23.94 36.31
CA THR A 139 9.64 24.93 35.28
C THR A 139 10.28 24.61 33.94
N GLY A 140 9.50 24.74 32.85
CA GLY A 140 9.97 24.48 31.49
C GLY A 140 10.06 23.00 31.11
N THR A 141 9.69 22.10 32.02
CA THR A 141 9.63 20.66 31.76
C THR A 141 8.23 20.11 32.05
N ARG A 142 7.92 18.93 31.53
CA ARG A 142 6.74 18.15 31.93
C ARG A 142 7.07 17.23 33.09
N ALA A 143 7.69 17.76 34.12
CA ALA A 143 8.09 16.99 35.28
C ALA A 143 7.70 17.69 36.59
N VAL A 144 7.38 16.89 37.59
CA VAL A 144 7.16 17.35 38.96
C VAL A 144 8.15 16.64 39.88
N GLU A 145 8.69 17.40 40.83
CA GLU A 145 9.43 16.86 41.96
C GLU A 145 8.44 16.65 43.11
N VAL A 146 8.38 15.43 43.62
CA VAL A 146 7.56 15.05 44.77
C VAL A 146 8.50 14.78 45.94
N SER A 147 8.29 15.50 47.04
CA SER A 147 8.97 15.25 48.31
C SER A 147 7.94 14.80 49.33
N GLY A 148 8.11 13.63 49.93
CA GLY A 148 7.14 13.16 50.91
C GLY A 148 7.42 11.77 51.47
N VAL A 149 6.49 11.32 52.30
CA VAL A 149 6.52 9.98 52.88
C VAL A 149 6.29 8.90 51.81
N PRO A 150 6.79 7.66 51.99
CA PRO A 150 6.73 6.60 50.97
C PRO A 150 5.33 6.30 50.40
N SER A 151 4.29 6.32 51.24
CA SER A 151 2.90 6.13 50.80
C SER A 151 2.42 7.27 49.89
N CYS A 152 2.84 8.51 50.16
CA CYS A 152 2.49 9.63 49.29
C CYS A 152 3.15 9.50 47.92
N LEU A 153 4.46 9.19 47.88
CA LEU A 153 5.20 8.99 46.63
C LEU A 153 4.57 7.90 45.76
N THR A 154 4.20 6.78 46.38
CA THR A 154 3.57 5.64 45.69
C THR A 154 2.20 6.04 45.12
N ARG A 155 1.38 6.73 45.93
CA ARG A 155 0.06 7.19 45.50
C ARG A 155 0.14 8.19 44.34
N ILE A 156 1.01 9.19 44.45
CA ILE A 156 1.18 10.23 43.43
C ILE A 156 1.74 9.65 42.13
N SER A 157 2.73 8.75 42.20
CA SER A 157 3.31 8.11 41.02
C SER A 157 2.33 7.19 40.28
N GLN A 158 1.54 6.40 41.01
CA GLN A 158 0.49 5.58 40.40
C GLN A 158 -0.58 6.45 39.72
N LEU A 159 -1.01 7.51 40.39
CA LEU A 159 -2.04 8.43 39.89
C LEU A 159 -1.55 9.19 38.65
N ALA A 160 -0.30 9.67 38.68
CA ALA A 160 0.39 10.28 37.55
C ALA A 160 0.36 9.36 36.31
N SER A 161 0.78 8.10 36.48
CA SER A 161 0.81 7.11 35.41
C SER A 161 -0.58 6.84 34.83
N VAL A 162 -1.60 6.65 35.68
CA VAL A 162 -2.97 6.37 35.22
C VAL A 162 -3.56 7.56 34.46
N LEU A 163 -3.40 8.78 34.96
CA LEU A 163 -3.95 9.98 34.30
C LEU A 163 -3.24 10.28 32.98
N ASP A 164 -1.90 10.16 32.91
CA ASP A 164 -1.15 10.39 31.67
C ASP A 164 -1.51 9.34 30.61
N ASN A 165 -1.59 8.06 31.00
CA ASN A 165 -2.00 6.98 30.10
C ASN A 165 -3.45 7.13 29.61
N ALA A 166 -4.37 7.63 30.45
CA ALA A 166 -5.73 7.90 30.03
C ALA A 166 -5.81 9.00 28.95
N LEU A 167 -4.96 10.02 29.03
CA LEU A 167 -4.86 11.06 28.00
C LEU A 167 -4.23 10.54 26.71
N ILE A 168 -3.21 9.69 26.81
CA ILE A 168 -2.62 9.00 25.64
C ILE A 168 -3.70 8.21 24.90
N LYS A 169 -4.45 7.35 25.60
CA LYS A 169 -5.52 6.55 24.99
C LYS A 169 -6.58 7.41 24.31
N ARG A 170 -6.97 8.55 24.90
CA ARG A 170 -7.92 9.49 24.28
C ARG A 170 -7.36 10.15 23.02
N LYS A 171 -6.08 10.52 23.02
CA LYS A 171 -5.42 11.13 21.86
C LYS A 171 -5.28 10.12 20.71
N ASP A 172 -4.91 8.89 21.02
CA ASP A 172 -4.77 7.84 20.00
C ASP A 172 -6.13 7.40 19.43
N SER A 173 -7.17 7.44 20.26
CA SER A 173 -8.56 7.18 19.82
C SER A 173 -9.20 8.36 19.08
N ALA A 174 -8.51 9.50 18.95
CA ALA A 174 -9.04 10.65 18.22
C ALA A 174 -9.03 10.36 16.71
N VAL A 175 -10.20 10.43 16.10
CA VAL A 175 -10.36 10.29 14.65
C VAL A 175 -9.86 11.55 13.96
N SER A 176 -8.97 11.38 12.98
CA SER A 176 -8.41 12.46 12.17
C SER A 176 -8.76 12.23 10.70
N VAL A 177 -8.84 13.32 9.93
CA VAL A 177 -9.03 13.30 8.47
C VAL A 177 -7.84 14.01 7.83
N SER A 178 -7.20 13.35 6.86
CA SER A 178 -6.07 13.89 6.11
C SER A 178 -6.28 13.72 4.61
N ILE A 179 -5.86 14.72 3.84
CA ILE A 179 -5.93 14.73 2.37
C ILE A 179 -4.50 14.63 1.82
N TYR A 180 -4.27 13.68 0.91
CA TYR A 180 -2.98 13.41 0.29
C TYR A 180 -3.10 13.56 -1.22
N THR A 181 -2.51 14.61 -1.79
CA THR A 181 -2.48 14.83 -3.24
C THR A 181 -1.44 13.93 -3.90
N LEU A 182 -1.81 13.24 -4.98
CA LEU A 182 -0.92 12.35 -5.74
C LEU A 182 -0.34 13.08 -6.96
N LYS A 183 0.93 12.81 -7.28
CA LYS A 183 1.64 13.40 -8.42
C LYS A 183 1.68 12.49 -9.65
N TYR A 184 1.84 11.19 -9.46
CA TYR A 184 2.05 10.20 -10.52
C TYR A 184 0.94 9.15 -10.57
N ALA A 185 0.49 8.66 -9.43
CA ALA A 185 -0.60 7.69 -9.33
C ALA A 185 -1.98 8.37 -9.39
N THR A 186 -3.01 7.61 -9.76
CA THR A 186 -4.41 8.07 -9.77
C THR A 186 -5.11 7.69 -8.46
N ALA A 187 -5.85 8.64 -7.88
CA ALA A 187 -6.59 8.40 -6.65
C ALA A 187 -7.79 7.45 -6.88
N MET A 188 -8.45 7.59 -8.03
CA MET A 188 -9.61 6.81 -8.45
C MET A 188 -9.21 5.74 -9.48
N ASP A 189 -10.04 4.70 -9.60
CA ASP A 189 -9.91 3.68 -10.64
C ASP A 189 -10.13 4.30 -12.02
N THR A 190 -9.28 3.92 -12.98
CA THR A 190 -9.40 4.37 -14.37
C THR A 190 -9.95 3.23 -15.21
N GLN A 191 -10.99 3.52 -16.00
CA GLN A 191 -11.63 2.51 -16.87
C GLN A 191 -11.37 2.87 -18.34
N TYR A 192 -10.95 1.88 -19.12
CA TYR A 192 -10.79 1.99 -20.57
C TYR A 192 -11.70 0.97 -21.25
N GLN A 193 -12.53 1.44 -22.18
CA GLN A 193 -13.39 0.58 -22.99
C GLN A 193 -12.65 0.22 -24.28
N TYR A 194 -12.57 -1.07 -24.58
CA TYR A 194 -12.05 -1.59 -25.84
C TYR A 194 -13.00 -2.65 -26.40
N ARG A 195 -13.67 -2.33 -27.52
CA ARG A 195 -14.78 -3.12 -28.08
C ARG A 195 -15.81 -3.43 -26.97
N ASP A 196 -16.03 -4.70 -26.65
CA ASP A 196 -16.96 -5.15 -25.59
C ASP A 196 -16.27 -5.43 -24.24
N GLN A 197 -14.97 -5.09 -24.11
CA GLN A 197 -14.17 -5.36 -22.91
C GLN A 197 -13.84 -4.05 -22.17
N SER A 198 -14.21 -3.98 -20.89
CA SER A 198 -13.82 -2.89 -19.99
C SER A 198 -12.59 -3.31 -19.18
N VAL A 199 -11.47 -2.61 -19.37
CA VAL A 199 -10.25 -2.80 -18.57
C VAL A 199 -10.25 -1.77 -17.44
N VAL A 200 -10.27 -2.23 -16.20
CA VAL A 200 -10.21 -1.37 -15.00
C VAL A 200 -8.81 -1.41 -14.42
N VAL A 201 -8.17 -0.24 -14.32
CA VAL A 201 -6.91 -0.04 -13.62
C VAL A 201 -7.22 0.49 -12.22
N PRO A 202 -6.89 -0.26 -11.15
CA PRO A 202 -7.20 0.18 -9.80
C PRO A 202 -6.36 1.41 -9.39
N GLY A 203 -7.02 2.39 -8.79
CA GLY A 203 -6.39 3.56 -8.18
C GLY A 203 -5.90 3.28 -6.75
N VAL A 204 -5.19 4.25 -6.17
CA VAL A 204 -4.60 4.12 -4.83
C VAL A 204 -5.67 3.84 -3.76
N VAL A 205 -6.86 4.43 -3.86
CA VAL A 205 -7.94 4.22 -2.89
C VAL A 205 -8.46 2.79 -2.91
N SER A 206 -8.58 2.17 -4.09
CA SER A 206 -9.01 0.78 -4.21
C SER A 206 -7.98 -0.17 -3.60
N VAL A 207 -6.69 0.08 -3.80
CA VAL A 207 -5.60 -0.68 -3.17
C VAL A 207 -5.63 -0.55 -1.65
N LEU A 208 -5.74 0.67 -1.12
CA LEU A 208 -5.80 0.93 0.33
C LEU A 208 -7.03 0.27 0.98
N ARG A 209 -8.17 0.35 0.30
CA ARG A 209 -9.41 -0.29 0.76
C ARG A 209 -9.28 -1.81 0.79
N GLU A 210 -8.66 -2.41 -0.22
CA GLU A 210 -8.45 -3.86 -0.25
C GLU A 210 -7.53 -4.32 0.88
N MET A 211 -6.43 -3.61 1.13
CA MET A 211 -5.54 -3.89 2.26
C MET A 211 -6.25 -3.82 3.62
N SER A 212 -7.20 -2.89 3.77
CA SER A 212 -7.96 -2.73 5.02
C SER A 212 -9.07 -3.75 5.23
N LYS A 213 -9.53 -4.41 4.17
CA LYS A 213 -10.55 -5.48 4.28
C LYS A 213 -9.93 -6.78 4.79
N THR A 214 -8.68 -7.06 4.43
CA THR A 214 -7.99 -8.29 4.83
C THR A 214 -7.68 -8.34 6.34
N SER A 215 -7.77 -7.22 7.05
CA SER A 215 -7.59 -7.14 8.51
C SER A 215 -8.88 -7.27 9.32
N VAL A 216 -10.04 -7.46 8.69
CA VAL A 216 -11.32 -7.66 9.39
C VAL A 216 -11.97 -8.96 8.92
N PRO A 217 -11.99 -10.04 9.73
CA PRO A 217 -12.81 -11.19 9.41
C PRO A 217 -14.27 -10.73 9.35
N ALA A 218 -14.90 -10.97 8.20
CA ALA A 218 -16.29 -10.65 7.94
C ALA A 218 -17.17 -11.30 9.01
N SER A 219 -17.61 -10.50 9.98
CA SER A 219 -18.72 -10.89 10.86
C SER A 219 -19.99 -10.81 10.02
N SER A 220 -20.68 -11.94 9.91
CA SER A 220 -21.90 -12.08 9.14
C SER A 220 -22.95 -11.05 9.54
N THR A 221 -23.59 -10.54 8.50
CA THR A 221 -24.77 -9.66 8.47
C THR A 221 -25.86 -10.07 9.46
N THR A 222 -26.25 -9.14 10.34
CA THR A 222 -27.62 -9.05 10.87
C THR A 222 -28.11 -7.61 10.71
N ASN A 223 -29.38 -7.50 10.33
CA ASN A 223 -30.04 -6.33 9.75
C ASN A 223 -30.00 -5.05 10.59
N GLY A 224 -29.91 -3.90 9.90
CA GLY A 224 -30.74 -2.73 10.22
C GLY A 224 -30.25 -1.74 11.27
N SER A 225 -28.96 -1.41 11.32
CA SER A 225 -28.49 -0.18 11.97
C SER A 225 -27.66 0.65 10.98
N PRO A 226 -27.77 1.99 10.95
CA PRO A 226 -26.95 2.83 10.09
C PRO A 226 -25.50 2.53 10.44
N ALA A 227 -24.77 1.97 9.46
CA ALA A 227 -23.39 1.53 9.63
C ALA A 227 -22.59 2.65 10.29
N THR A 228 -22.18 2.44 11.54
CA THR A 228 -21.08 3.20 12.14
C THR A 228 -19.92 2.97 11.20
N GLN A 229 -19.61 3.96 10.34
CA GLN A 229 -18.60 3.83 9.27
C GLN A 229 -17.33 3.24 9.87
N ALA A 230 -17.05 1.98 9.51
CA ALA A 230 -15.88 1.28 9.98
C ALA A 230 -14.64 2.06 9.52
N LEU A 231 -13.80 2.44 10.49
CA LEU A 231 -12.47 2.96 10.21
C LEU A 231 -11.55 1.77 9.89
N PRO A 232 -10.56 1.93 9.00
CA PRO A 232 -10.23 3.15 8.24
C PRO A 232 -11.18 3.39 7.06
N MET A 233 -11.46 4.66 6.75
CA MET A 233 -12.23 5.07 5.58
C MET A 233 -11.32 5.78 4.57
N PHE A 234 -11.34 5.30 3.33
CA PHE A 234 -10.63 5.88 2.19
C PHE A 234 -11.62 6.39 1.15
N ALA A 235 -11.40 7.61 0.66
CA ALA A 235 -12.16 8.20 -0.43
C ALA A 235 -11.22 8.87 -1.44
N ALA A 236 -11.60 8.85 -2.71
CA ALA A 236 -10.89 9.55 -3.77
C ALA A 236 -11.54 10.91 -4.03
N ASP A 237 -10.75 11.98 -4.15
CA ASP A 237 -11.16 13.22 -4.80
C ASP A 237 -10.56 13.25 -6.22
N PRO A 238 -11.38 13.01 -7.27
CA PRO A 238 -10.91 13.02 -8.65
C PRO A 238 -10.56 14.41 -9.14
N ARG A 239 -11.11 15.49 -8.56
CA ARG A 239 -10.86 16.88 -9.01
C ARG A 239 -9.46 17.34 -8.63
N GLN A 240 -8.98 16.89 -7.49
CA GLN A 240 -7.64 17.24 -6.96
C GLN A 240 -6.62 16.10 -7.12
N ASN A 241 -7.02 14.97 -7.72
CA ASN A 241 -6.25 13.72 -7.71
C ASN A 241 -5.69 13.40 -6.31
N ALA A 242 -6.57 13.37 -5.32
CA ALA A 242 -6.18 13.23 -3.91
C ALA A 242 -6.87 12.06 -3.22
N VAL A 243 -6.18 11.47 -2.27
CA VAL A 243 -6.69 10.43 -1.38
C VAL A 243 -7.06 11.07 -0.05
N ILE A 244 -8.33 10.94 0.33
CA ILE A 244 -8.85 11.36 1.62
C ILE A 244 -8.85 10.14 2.54
N VAL A 245 -8.16 10.24 3.67
CA VAL A 245 -8.06 9.16 4.66
C VAL A 245 -8.69 9.66 5.96
N ARG A 246 -9.58 8.85 6.53
CA ARG A 246 -10.17 9.06 7.85
C ARG A 246 -9.91 7.82 8.71
N ASP A 247 -9.12 7.99 9.77
CA ASP A 247 -8.81 6.94 10.75
C ASP A 247 -8.26 7.56 12.05
N TYR A 248 -7.87 6.74 13.01
CA TYR A 248 -7.19 7.16 14.24
C TYR A 248 -5.91 7.94 13.96
N ALA A 249 -5.67 8.99 14.75
CA ALA A 249 -4.51 9.86 14.63
C ALA A 249 -3.18 9.09 14.68
N ALA A 250 -3.13 7.97 15.42
CA ALA A 250 -1.96 7.09 15.50
C ALA A 250 -1.57 6.46 14.14
N ASN A 251 -2.55 6.14 13.28
CA ASN A 251 -2.33 5.44 12.01
C ASN A 251 -1.99 6.40 10.84
N MET A 252 -2.32 7.69 10.98
CA MET A 252 -2.12 8.71 9.94
C MET A 252 -0.68 8.79 9.42
N ALA A 253 0.30 8.61 10.30
CA ALA A 253 1.72 8.64 9.92
C ALA A 253 2.10 7.44 9.03
N GLY A 254 1.49 6.28 9.25
CA GLY A 254 1.69 5.08 8.42
C GLY A 254 1.13 5.27 7.02
N TYR A 255 -0.11 5.78 6.89
CA TYR A 255 -0.72 6.03 5.59
C TYR A 255 0.05 7.03 4.75
N ARG A 256 0.61 8.09 5.36
CA ARG A 256 1.45 9.05 4.63
C ARG A 256 2.63 8.38 3.94
N LYS A 257 3.35 7.50 4.66
CA LYS A 257 4.51 6.78 4.11
C LYS A 257 4.08 5.86 2.98
N LEU A 258 3.05 5.04 3.21
CA LEU A 258 2.53 4.11 2.22
C LEU A 258 2.07 4.81 0.93
N ILE A 259 1.29 5.90 1.05
CA ILE A 259 0.82 6.66 -0.11
C ILE A 259 2.01 7.24 -0.90
N THR A 260 3.06 7.70 -0.21
CA THR A 260 4.27 8.21 -0.86
C THR A 260 5.03 7.11 -1.60
N GLU A 261 5.06 5.89 -1.04
CA GLU A 261 5.68 4.72 -1.69
C GLU A 261 4.86 4.20 -2.87
N LEU A 262 3.54 4.37 -2.86
CA LEU A 262 2.65 4.03 -3.98
C LEU A 262 2.69 5.08 -5.10
N ASP A 263 2.90 6.36 -4.75
CA ASP A 263 2.96 7.48 -5.70
C ASP A 263 4.35 7.62 -6.34
N GLN A 264 4.79 6.59 -7.05
CA GLN A 264 6.04 6.58 -7.79
C GLN A 264 5.84 6.84 -9.27
N ARG A 265 6.82 7.51 -9.89
CA ARG A 265 6.83 7.73 -11.34
C ARG A 265 6.95 6.39 -12.07
N GLN A 266 5.89 6.01 -12.77
CA GLN A 266 5.91 4.84 -13.63
C GLN A 266 6.73 5.11 -14.90
N GLN A 267 7.46 4.09 -15.36
CA GLN A 267 8.23 4.16 -16.61
C GLN A 267 7.34 3.80 -17.79
N MET A 268 7.50 4.53 -18.89
CA MET A 268 6.88 4.23 -20.17
C MET A 268 7.74 3.23 -20.93
N ILE A 269 7.09 2.28 -21.59
CA ILE A 269 7.70 1.24 -22.39
C ILE A 269 7.12 1.36 -23.79
N GLU A 270 8.01 1.56 -24.76
CA GLU A 270 7.69 1.51 -26.18
C GLU A 270 7.88 0.07 -26.67
N ILE A 271 6.89 -0.43 -27.40
CA ILE A 271 6.90 -1.75 -28.02
C ILE A 271 6.69 -1.57 -29.52
N SER A 272 7.56 -2.17 -30.33
CA SER A 272 7.38 -2.27 -31.78
C SER A 272 7.46 -3.73 -32.20
N VAL A 273 6.49 -4.15 -33.00
CA VAL A 273 6.47 -5.46 -33.65
C VAL A 273 6.75 -5.26 -35.13
N LYS A 274 7.57 -6.12 -35.73
CA LYS A 274 7.80 -6.19 -37.16
C LYS A 274 7.37 -7.56 -37.67
N ILE A 275 6.45 -7.56 -38.63
CA ILE A 275 6.00 -8.76 -39.33
C ILE A 275 6.66 -8.75 -40.71
N ILE A 276 7.50 -9.76 -40.96
CA ILE A 276 8.39 -9.80 -42.11
C ILE A 276 8.13 -11.09 -42.88
N ASP A 277 7.92 -10.98 -44.18
CA ASP A 277 7.86 -12.11 -45.10
C ASP A 277 9.17 -12.18 -45.90
N VAL A 278 9.83 -13.34 -45.86
CA VAL A 278 11.11 -13.59 -46.53
C VAL A 278 10.96 -14.78 -47.48
N ASN A 279 11.54 -14.72 -48.67
CA ASN A 279 11.56 -15.87 -49.57
C ASN A 279 12.35 -17.04 -48.92
N ALA A 280 11.79 -18.24 -48.98
CA ALA A 280 12.37 -19.41 -48.31
C ALA A 280 13.75 -19.83 -48.86
N GLY A 281 14.12 -19.39 -50.06
CA GLY A 281 15.47 -19.61 -50.62
C GLY A 281 16.55 -18.73 -49.99
N ASP A 282 16.15 -17.56 -49.44
CA ASP A 282 17.07 -16.53 -48.97
C ASP A 282 17.20 -16.52 -47.42
N ILE A 283 16.41 -17.34 -46.72
CA ILE A 283 16.41 -17.44 -45.25
C ILE A 283 17.78 -17.81 -44.66
N ASN A 284 18.58 -18.61 -45.38
CA ASN A 284 19.92 -19.01 -44.94
C ASN A 284 20.85 -17.80 -44.83
N GLN A 285 20.58 -16.72 -45.57
CA GLN A 285 21.36 -15.48 -45.52
C GLN A 285 21.11 -14.70 -44.21
N LEU A 286 19.96 -14.91 -43.55
CA LEU A 286 19.67 -14.36 -42.22
C LEU A 286 20.41 -15.11 -41.10
N GLY A 287 21.03 -16.27 -41.40
CA GLY A 287 21.74 -17.10 -40.42
C GLY A 287 20.82 -17.89 -39.49
N ILE A 288 19.55 -18.06 -39.86
CA ILE A 288 18.58 -18.88 -39.13
C ILE A 288 18.47 -20.24 -39.84
N ASP A 289 18.95 -21.31 -39.21
CA ASP A 289 18.81 -22.69 -39.72
C ASP A 289 17.43 -23.26 -39.31
N TRP A 290 16.51 -23.34 -40.26
CA TRP A 290 15.16 -23.88 -40.07
C TRP A 290 15.07 -25.41 -40.28
N GLY A 291 16.15 -26.08 -40.70
CA GLY A 291 16.10 -27.42 -41.28
C GLY A 291 16.23 -28.59 -40.29
N THR A 292 16.51 -28.35 -39.00
CA THR A 292 17.08 -29.41 -38.13
C THR A 292 16.23 -29.82 -36.91
N ALA A 293 14.93 -29.51 -36.87
CA ALA A 293 14.10 -29.73 -35.67
C ALA A 293 13.16 -30.95 -35.67
N VAL A 294 13.31 -31.95 -36.56
CA VAL A 294 12.48 -33.17 -36.49
C VAL A 294 13.30 -34.45 -36.66
N SER A 295 13.54 -35.14 -35.53
CA SER A 295 13.87 -36.55 -35.48
C SER A 295 13.51 -37.12 -34.10
N LEU A 296 12.30 -37.66 -33.99
CA LEU A 296 11.87 -38.45 -32.83
C LEU A 296 11.77 -39.92 -33.25
N GLY A 297 12.92 -40.58 -33.23
CA GLY A 297 13.09 -42.01 -33.53
C GLY A 297 14.52 -42.51 -33.34
N GLY A 298 15.35 -41.79 -32.58
CA GLY A 298 16.74 -42.17 -32.31
C GLY A 298 17.74 -41.03 -32.42
N LYS A 299 17.61 -40.03 -31.52
CA LYS A 299 18.58 -38.96 -31.18
C LYS A 299 18.91 -37.93 -32.28
N LYS A 300 18.44 -36.69 -32.09
CA LYS A 300 19.19 -35.56 -31.47
C LYS A 300 18.18 -34.50 -30.96
N ILE A 301 18.30 -34.13 -29.69
CA ILE A 301 17.65 -32.96 -29.07
C ILE A 301 18.76 -32.00 -28.66
N ALA A 302 18.68 -30.74 -29.07
CA ALA A 302 19.42 -29.65 -28.47
C ALA A 302 18.52 -28.41 -28.43
N PHE A 303 17.90 -28.17 -27.26
CA PHE A 303 17.35 -26.88 -26.89
C PHE A 303 18.28 -26.27 -25.82
N ASN A 304 18.82 -25.10 -26.13
CA ASN A 304 19.51 -24.19 -25.20
C ASN A 304 20.81 -24.71 -24.56
N THR A 305 21.93 -24.67 -25.28
CA THR A 305 23.27 -24.67 -24.66
C THR A 305 23.93 -23.33 -24.92
N GLY A 306 24.07 -22.54 -23.86
CA GLY A 306 24.86 -21.32 -23.88
C GLY A 306 26.32 -21.59 -24.25
N LEU A 307 26.87 -20.64 -25.00
CA LEU A 307 28.29 -20.31 -25.21
C LEU A 307 29.30 -21.30 -24.60
N ASN A 308 29.81 -22.24 -25.40
CA ASN A 308 31.25 -22.49 -25.50
C ASN A 308 31.58 -23.51 -26.60
N ASP A 309 32.54 -23.11 -27.43
CA ASP A 309 33.36 -23.91 -28.34
C ASP A 309 32.71 -24.47 -29.61
N GLY A 310 33.50 -24.50 -30.67
CA GLY A 310 33.08 -24.61 -32.05
C GLY A 310 32.30 -25.87 -32.41
N ALA A 311 31.47 -25.74 -33.45
CA ALA A 311 30.75 -26.80 -34.15
C ALA A 311 29.54 -27.43 -33.41
N ALA A 312 28.46 -26.65 -33.28
CA ALA A 312 27.10 -27.21 -33.21
C ALA A 312 26.09 -26.22 -33.82
N SER A 313 25.56 -26.54 -35.01
CA SER A 313 24.34 -25.90 -35.55
C SER A 313 23.16 -26.38 -34.70
N GLY A 314 22.75 -25.52 -33.76
CA GLY A 314 21.59 -25.72 -32.90
C GLY A 314 20.79 -24.42 -32.84
N PHE A 315 19.47 -24.56 -32.72
CA PHE A 315 18.49 -23.48 -32.68
C PHE A 315 18.81 -22.47 -31.56
N SER A 316 19.28 -21.26 -31.92
CA SER A 316 19.46 -20.15 -30.98
C SER A 316 18.25 -19.21 -31.06
N THR A 317 17.32 -19.34 -30.12
CA THR A 317 16.20 -18.40 -29.92
C THR A 317 16.65 -17.03 -29.42
N VAL A 318 17.87 -16.94 -28.89
CA VAL A 318 18.50 -15.69 -28.50
C VAL A 318 19.42 -15.29 -29.64
N ILE A 319 19.00 -14.32 -30.44
CA ILE A 319 19.88 -13.68 -31.43
C ILE A 319 20.88 -12.87 -30.61
N SER A 320 22.03 -13.48 -30.28
CA SER A 320 23.08 -12.88 -29.45
C SER A 320 23.64 -11.57 -30.03
N ASP A 321 23.40 -11.33 -31.33
CA ASP A 321 23.82 -10.13 -32.02
C ASP A 321 22.70 -9.59 -32.93
N THR A 322 21.68 -9.02 -32.29
CA THR A 322 20.52 -8.43 -32.97
C THR A 322 20.94 -7.38 -34.01
N SER A 323 22.09 -6.73 -33.82
CA SER A 323 22.63 -5.72 -34.72
C SER A 323 22.97 -6.32 -36.10
N ASN A 324 23.70 -7.44 -36.11
CA ASN A 324 24.09 -8.15 -37.33
C ASN A 324 22.89 -8.77 -38.06
N PHE A 325 21.91 -9.28 -37.31
CA PHE A 325 20.64 -9.74 -37.89
C PHE A 325 19.90 -8.59 -38.60
N MET A 326 19.77 -7.43 -37.95
CA MET A 326 19.13 -6.25 -38.54
C MET A 326 19.87 -5.74 -39.77
N VAL A 327 21.21 -5.76 -39.79
CA VAL A 327 22.02 -5.37 -40.96
C VAL A 327 21.74 -6.30 -42.15
N ARG A 328 21.68 -7.62 -41.92
CA ARG A 328 21.36 -8.61 -42.97
C ARG A 328 19.93 -8.48 -43.45
N LEU A 329 18.98 -8.28 -42.54
CA LEU A 329 17.58 -8.01 -42.90
C LEU A 329 17.46 -6.77 -43.78
N ASN A 330 18.13 -5.67 -43.42
CA ASN A 330 18.14 -4.45 -44.22
C ASN A 330 18.79 -4.66 -45.61
N ALA A 331 19.78 -5.55 -45.73
CA ALA A 331 20.38 -5.89 -47.02
C ALA A 331 19.43 -6.72 -47.91
N LEU A 332 18.70 -7.67 -47.31
CA LEU A 332 17.67 -8.47 -48.00
C LEU A 332 16.44 -7.64 -48.40
N GLU A 333 16.07 -6.65 -47.59
CA GLU A 333 15.04 -5.68 -47.96
C GLU A 333 15.50 -4.86 -49.17
N LYS A 334 16.75 -4.38 -49.19
CA LYS A 334 17.33 -3.67 -50.34
C LYS A 334 17.43 -4.52 -51.61
N SER A 335 17.63 -5.83 -51.48
CA SER A 335 17.66 -6.76 -52.63
C SER A 335 16.27 -7.28 -53.03
N SER A 336 15.18 -6.78 -52.43
CA SER A 336 13.79 -7.22 -52.67
C SER A 336 13.54 -8.71 -52.35
N GLN A 337 14.32 -9.28 -51.43
CA GLN A 337 14.22 -10.68 -50.98
C GLN A 337 13.49 -10.83 -49.63
N ALA A 338 13.25 -9.71 -48.94
CA ALA A 338 12.44 -9.62 -47.73
C ALA A 338 11.49 -8.41 -47.82
N TYR A 339 10.26 -8.57 -47.36
CA TYR A 339 9.23 -7.53 -47.35
C TYR A 339 8.67 -7.35 -45.93
N VAL A 340 8.69 -6.11 -45.43
CA VAL A 340 8.03 -5.77 -44.15
C VAL A 340 6.56 -5.50 -44.45
N LEU A 341 5.68 -6.38 -43.96
CA LEU A 341 4.24 -6.26 -44.20
C LEU A 341 3.56 -5.28 -43.25
N SER A 342 3.94 -5.34 -41.96
CA SER A 342 3.37 -4.46 -40.96
C SER A 342 4.35 -4.18 -39.82
N GLN A 343 4.27 -2.95 -39.30
CA GLN A 343 5.05 -2.51 -38.14
C GLN A 343 4.16 -1.76 -37.13
N PRO A 344 3.28 -2.46 -36.39
CA PRO A 344 2.54 -1.82 -35.32
C PRO A 344 3.48 -1.44 -34.16
N SER A 345 3.30 -0.23 -33.62
CA SER A 345 4.01 0.24 -32.42
C SER A 345 3.05 0.90 -31.44
N VAL A 346 3.34 0.72 -30.14
CA VAL A 346 2.54 1.27 -29.05
C VAL A 346 3.41 1.62 -27.85
N VAL A 347 3.03 2.66 -27.12
CA VAL A 347 3.67 3.07 -25.86
C VAL A 347 2.67 2.87 -24.74
N THR A 348 3.11 2.29 -23.62
CA THR A 348 2.28 2.10 -22.44
C THR A 348 3.10 2.20 -21.16
N LEU A 349 2.42 2.36 -20.02
CA LEU A 349 3.05 2.34 -18.70
C LEU A 349 3.32 0.90 -18.26
N ASN A 350 4.30 0.74 -17.38
CA ASN A 350 4.62 -0.55 -16.77
C ASN A 350 3.39 -1.19 -16.09
N ASN A 351 3.14 -2.47 -16.35
CA ASN A 351 1.98 -3.25 -15.90
C ASN A 351 0.61 -2.78 -16.42
N ILE A 352 0.55 -1.89 -17.41
CA ILE A 352 -0.70 -1.43 -18.03
C ILE A 352 -0.84 -2.02 -19.43
N GLN A 353 -1.96 -2.70 -19.67
CA GLN A 353 -2.28 -3.28 -20.98
C GLN A 353 -2.50 -2.16 -22.01
N ALA A 354 -1.91 -2.32 -23.19
CA ALA A 354 -2.21 -1.52 -24.36
C ALA A 354 -2.78 -2.38 -25.49
N VAL A 355 -3.70 -1.79 -26.24
CA VAL A 355 -4.34 -2.42 -27.39
C VAL A 355 -4.28 -1.47 -28.57
N LEU A 356 -3.74 -1.95 -29.68
CA LEU A 356 -3.73 -1.28 -30.98
C LEU A 356 -4.49 -2.18 -31.96
N ASP A 357 -5.51 -1.64 -32.60
CA ASP A 357 -6.41 -2.39 -33.48
C ASP A 357 -6.63 -1.60 -34.77
N LYS A 358 -6.21 -2.19 -35.88
CA LYS A 358 -6.43 -1.68 -37.23
C LYS A 358 -7.11 -2.77 -38.04
N ASN A 359 -8.38 -2.58 -38.36
CA ASN A 359 -9.14 -3.55 -39.14
C ASN A 359 -9.86 -2.90 -40.32
N ILE A 360 -10.17 -3.74 -41.30
CA ILE A 360 -11.03 -3.46 -42.45
C ILE A 360 -12.15 -4.49 -42.45
N THR A 361 -13.39 -4.04 -42.72
CA THR A 361 -14.57 -4.92 -42.75
C THR A 361 -15.16 -4.90 -44.15
N PHE A 362 -15.29 -6.08 -44.74
CA PHE A 362 -15.89 -6.30 -46.06
C PHE A 362 -17.34 -6.74 -45.91
N TYR A 363 -18.16 -6.47 -46.92
CA TYR A 363 -19.55 -6.92 -46.99
C TYR A 363 -19.75 -7.73 -48.27
N THR A 364 -20.19 -8.98 -48.13
CA THR A 364 -20.62 -9.82 -49.26
C THR A 364 -22.15 -9.81 -49.37
N LYS A 365 -22.66 -9.78 -50.61
CA LYS A 365 -24.09 -9.84 -50.89
C LYS A 365 -24.51 -11.30 -51.06
N LEU A 366 -25.37 -11.79 -50.16
CA LEU A 366 -26.02 -13.08 -50.38
C LEU A 366 -27.22 -12.88 -51.33
N GLN A 367 -27.14 -13.42 -52.56
CA GLN A 367 -28.29 -13.43 -53.46
C GLN A 367 -29.30 -14.49 -52.99
N GLY A 368 -30.44 -14.03 -52.48
CA GLY A 368 -31.64 -14.84 -52.28
C GLY A 368 -32.81 -14.23 -53.06
N GLU A 369 -33.70 -15.07 -53.60
CA GLU A 369 -34.75 -14.68 -54.57
C GLU A 369 -35.65 -13.50 -54.15
N LYS A 370 -35.73 -13.13 -52.86
CA LYS A 370 -36.59 -12.04 -52.36
C LYS A 370 -36.03 -11.18 -51.22
N VAL A 371 -34.79 -11.38 -50.76
CA VAL A 371 -34.15 -10.55 -49.71
C VAL A 371 -32.64 -10.50 -49.93
N ALA A 372 -32.05 -9.30 -50.00
CA ALA A 372 -30.59 -9.14 -49.97
C ALA A 372 -30.12 -9.03 -48.50
N LYS A 373 -29.39 -10.03 -48.03
CA LYS A 373 -28.68 -9.97 -46.73
C LYS A 373 -27.20 -9.70 -46.99
N LEU A 374 -26.62 -8.77 -46.24
CA LEU A 374 -25.17 -8.53 -46.24
C LEU A 374 -24.55 -9.37 -45.11
N GLU A 375 -23.49 -10.11 -45.41
CA GLU A 375 -22.62 -10.74 -44.40
C GLU A 375 -21.29 -10.02 -44.36
N SER A 376 -20.74 -9.80 -43.17
CA SER A 376 -19.50 -9.04 -42.99
C SER A 376 -18.34 -9.90 -42.54
N ILE A 377 -17.17 -9.70 -43.14
CA ILE A 377 -15.91 -10.36 -42.74
C ILE A 377 -14.89 -9.27 -42.41
N THR A 378 -14.38 -9.27 -41.18
CA THR A 378 -13.38 -8.30 -40.70
C THR A 378 -12.00 -8.93 -40.65
N THR A 379 -11.00 -8.25 -41.18
CA THR A 379 -9.59 -8.66 -41.12
C THR A 379 -8.69 -7.46 -40.84
N GLY A 380 -7.48 -7.68 -40.32
CA GLY A 380 -6.53 -6.62 -40.02
C GLY A 380 -5.53 -6.99 -38.95
N SER A 381 -4.84 -5.99 -38.42
CA SER A 381 -3.78 -6.17 -37.43
C SER A 381 -4.24 -5.77 -36.02
N LEU A 382 -4.11 -6.69 -35.06
CA LEU A 382 -4.36 -6.47 -33.64
C LEU A 382 -3.06 -6.69 -32.87
N LEU A 383 -2.68 -5.73 -32.04
CA LEU A 383 -1.59 -5.85 -31.08
C LEU A 383 -2.13 -5.57 -29.68
N ARG A 384 -2.23 -6.62 -28.86
CA ARG A 384 -2.56 -6.53 -27.44
C ARG A 384 -1.34 -6.92 -26.63
N ILE A 385 -0.88 -6.02 -25.75
CA ILE A 385 0.32 -6.28 -24.97
C ILE A 385 0.24 -5.73 -23.55
N THR A 386 0.78 -6.48 -22.59
CA THR A 386 0.96 -6.02 -21.21
C THR A 386 2.43 -6.18 -20.84
N PRO A 387 3.20 -5.08 -20.74
CA PRO A 387 4.60 -5.15 -20.39
C PRO A 387 4.81 -5.13 -18.88
N ARG A 388 5.89 -5.78 -18.44
CA ARG A 388 6.39 -5.71 -17.07
C ARG A 388 7.89 -5.51 -17.07
N LEU A 389 8.34 -4.38 -16.54
CA LEU A 389 9.74 -4.11 -16.33
C LEU A 389 10.25 -4.89 -15.11
N LEU A 390 11.35 -5.59 -15.31
CA LEU A 390 12.07 -6.34 -14.31
C LEU A 390 13.46 -5.72 -14.19
N ASN A 391 13.89 -5.45 -12.96
CA ASN A 391 15.25 -5.01 -12.68
C ASN A 391 15.96 -6.14 -11.93
N ASP A 392 16.92 -6.78 -12.59
CA ASP A 392 17.65 -7.94 -12.09
C ASP A 392 19.15 -7.64 -12.11
N ASN A 393 19.76 -7.48 -10.93
CA ASN A 393 21.18 -7.17 -10.76
C ASN A 393 21.67 -5.97 -11.62
N GLY A 394 20.85 -4.92 -11.76
CA GLY A 394 21.17 -3.72 -12.54
C GLY A 394 20.91 -3.86 -14.05
N THR A 395 20.48 -5.03 -14.51
CA THR A 395 20.08 -5.26 -15.90
C THR A 395 18.57 -5.11 -16.03
N GLN A 396 18.13 -4.19 -16.90
CA GLN A 396 16.72 -4.00 -17.21
C GLN A 396 16.24 -5.05 -18.22
N LYS A 397 15.30 -5.89 -17.79
CA LYS A 397 14.59 -6.88 -18.61
C LYS A 397 13.13 -6.46 -18.73
N ILE A 398 12.51 -6.72 -19.86
CA ILE A 398 11.09 -6.46 -20.10
C ILE A 398 10.43 -7.81 -20.38
N MET A 399 9.48 -8.18 -19.54
CA MET A 399 8.60 -9.31 -19.78
C MET A 399 7.34 -8.82 -20.47
N LEU A 400 6.92 -9.52 -21.53
CA LEU A 400 5.80 -9.16 -22.37
C LEU A 400 4.80 -10.31 -22.39
N ASN A 401 3.55 -10.01 -22.09
CA ASN A 401 2.41 -10.87 -22.44
C ASN A 401 1.76 -10.29 -23.70
N LEU A 402 1.86 -11.01 -24.82
CA LEU A 402 1.50 -10.51 -26.14
C LEU A 402 0.48 -11.41 -26.83
N ASN A 403 -0.48 -10.76 -27.49
CA ASN A 403 -1.36 -11.36 -28.48
C ASN A 403 -1.30 -10.47 -29.74
N ILE A 404 -0.78 -11.04 -30.82
CA ILE A 404 -0.60 -10.38 -32.10
C ILE A 404 -1.46 -11.13 -33.12
N GLN A 405 -2.34 -10.44 -33.82
CA GLN A 405 -3.05 -10.97 -34.97
C GLN A 405 -2.71 -10.12 -36.19
N ASP A 406 -2.48 -10.75 -37.33
CA ASP A 406 -2.30 -10.10 -38.61
C ASP A 406 -3.12 -10.82 -39.68
N GLY A 407 -4.12 -10.11 -40.19
CA GLY A 407 -5.02 -10.56 -41.23
C GLY A 407 -4.80 -9.80 -42.53
N GLN A 408 -4.73 -10.53 -43.64
CA GLN A 408 -4.53 -10.01 -44.99
C GLN A 408 -5.62 -10.55 -45.93
N GLN A 409 -5.94 -9.80 -46.98
CA GLN A 409 -6.83 -10.25 -48.05
C GLN A 409 -6.03 -11.05 -49.08
N SER A 410 -6.58 -12.18 -49.56
CA SER A 410 -6.07 -12.90 -50.72
C SER A 410 -6.84 -12.52 -51.99
N ASP A 411 -6.19 -12.63 -53.15
CA ASP A 411 -6.84 -12.41 -54.45
C ASP A 411 -7.93 -13.46 -54.68
N THR A 412 -9.05 -13.02 -55.28
CA THR A 412 -10.24 -13.86 -55.51
C THR A 412 -9.93 -14.98 -56.51
N GLN A 413 -10.16 -16.23 -56.13
CA GLN A 413 -9.82 -17.43 -56.93
C GLN A 413 -10.81 -17.71 -58.10
N SER A 414 -11.91 -16.96 -58.22
CA SER A 414 -12.94 -17.19 -59.25
C SER A 414 -13.47 -15.88 -59.80
N GLU A 415 -13.41 -15.70 -61.13
CA GLU A 415 -13.95 -14.51 -61.80
C GLU A 415 -15.49 -14.50 -61.88
N THR A 416 -16.14 -15.66 -61.73
CA THR A 416 -17.59 -15.80 -61.84
C THR A 416 -18.35 -15.49 -60.55
N ASP A 417 -17.71 -15.62 -59.38
CA ASP A 417 -18.27 -15.26 -58.07
C ASP A 417 -17.13 -14.87 -57.10
N PRO A 418 -16.71 -13.58 -57.08
CA PRO A 418 -15.57 -13.13 -56.28
C PRO A 418 -15.93 -13.04 -54.80
N LEU A 419 -15.86 -14.17 -54.09
CA LEU A 419 -15.92 -14.18 -52.62
C LEU A 419 -14.57 -13.74 -52.04
N PRO A 420 -14.56 -12.83 -51.05
CA PRO A 420 -13.31 -12.41 -50.41
C PRO A 420 -12.74 -13.54 -49.55
N GLU A 421 -11.48 -13.89 -49.78
CA GLU A 421 -10.70 -14.79 -48.91
C GLU A 421 -9.81 -13.94 -47.98
N VAL A 422 -9.84 -14.22 -46.68
CA VAL A 422 -8.97 -13.57 -45.68
C VAL A 422 -8.06 -14.61 -45.06
N GLN A 423 -6.78 -14.28 -44.96
CA GLN A 423 -5.76 -15.09 -44.32
C GLN A 423 -5.34 -14.43 -43.02
N ASN A 424 -5.54 -15.12 -41.90
CA ASN A 424 -5.19 -14.59 -40.57
C ASN A 424 -4.03 -15.39 -39.97
N SER A 425 -3.11 -14.67 -39.33
CA SER A 425 -1.98 -15.21 -38.57
C SER A 425 -2.08 -14.70 -37.13
N GLU A 426 -1.92 -15.58 -36.14
CA GLU A 426 -1.99 -15.20 -34.72
C GLU A 426 -0.81 -15.77 -33.92
N ILE A 427 -0.28 -14.95 -33.00
CA ILE A 427 0.70 -15.36 -31.99
C ILE A 427 0.22 -14.87 -30.62
N ALA A 428 -0.02 -15.82 -29.72
CA ALA A 428 -0.18 -15.56 -28.29
C ALA A 428 1.03 -16.16 -27.55
N SER A 429 1.83 -15.32 -26.89
CA SER A 429 3.06 -15.77 -26.24
C SER A 429 3.41 -14.94 -25.00
N GLN A 430 4.30 -15.47 -24.18
CA GLN A 430 4.95 -14.73 -23.10
C GLN A 430 6.45 -14.81 -23.29
N ALA A 431 7.10 -13.65 -23.35
CA ALA A 431 8.52 -13.57 -23.65
C ALA A 431 9.21 -12.53 -22.77
N THR A 432 10.47 -12.79 -22.40
CA THR A 432 11.31 -11.84 -21.69
C THR A 432 12.50 -11.48 -22.55
N LEU A 433 12.78 -10.19 -22.69
CA LEU A 433 13.88 -9.65 -23.47
C LEU A 433 14.64 -8.58 -22.68
N LEU A 434 15.87 -8.31 -23.05
CA LEU A 434 16.62 -7.17 -22.51
C LEU A 434 16.05 -5.86 -23.07
N ALA A 435 16.01 -4.81 -22.24
CA ALA A 435 15.52 -3.51 -22.67
C ALA A 435 16.37 -2.99 -23.86
N GLY A 436 15.70 -2.61 -24.94
CA GLY A 436 16.32 -2.11 -26.17
C GLY A 436 16.71 -3.19 -27.19
N GLN A 437 16.71 -4.47 -26.82
CA GLN A 437 17.01 -5.55 -27.76
C GLN A 437 15.76 -5.99 -28.54
N SER A 438 15.97 -6.71 -29.64
CA SER A 438 14.87 -7.34 -30.39
C SER A 438 14.91 -8.85 -30.19
N LEU A 439 13.75 -9.47 -30.15
CA LEU A 439 13.54 -10.89 -29.94
C LEU A 439 12.67 -11.45 -31.07
N LEU A 440 13.13 -12.54 -31.69
CA LEU A 440 12.30 -13.29 -32.63
C LEU A 440 11.31 -14.13 -31.82
N LEU A 441 10.03 -13.80 -31.89
CA LEU A 441 8.96 -14.51 -31.17
C LEU A 441 8.63 -15.85 -31.82
N GLY A 442 8.72 -15.91 -33.14
CA GLY A 442 8.40 -17.09 -33.92
C GLY A 442 8.21 -16.78 -35.40
N GLY A 443 7.84 -17.82 -36.15
CA GLY A 443 7.54 -17.72 -37.57
C GLY A 443 7.09 -19.05 -38.13
N PHE A 444 6.55 -19.04 -39.34
CA PHE A 444 6.12 -20.24 -40.04
C PHE A 444 6.39 -20.12 -41.54
N LYS A 445 6.67 -21.27 -42.17
CA LYS A 445 6.91 -21.38 -43.62
C LYS A 445 5.61 -21.78 -44.30
N GLN A 446 5.20 -21.00 -45.29
CA GLN A 446 4.06 -21.30 -46.15
C GLN A 446 4.55 -21.54 -47.58
N GLY A 447 4.15 -22.67 -48.17
CA GLY A 447 4.40 -23.00 -49.56
C GLY A 447 3.11 -22.95 -50.38
N LYS A 448 3.17 -22.34 -51.57
CA LYS A 448 2.15 -22.44 -52.61
C LYS A 448 2.77 -23.11 -53.83
N GLN A 449 2.25 -24.27 -54.19
CA GLN A 449 2.64 -24.99 -55.40
C GLN A 449 1.55 -24.78 -56.44
N ILE A 450 1.89 -24.10 -57.53
CA ILE A 450 0.99 -23.87 -58.65
C ILE A 450 1.39 -24.87 -59.74
N HIS A 451 0.46 -25.76 -60.11
CA HIS A 451 0.59 -26.65 -61.25
C HIS A 451 -0.22 -26.08 -62.40
N SER A 452 0.47 -25.69 -63.48
CA SER A 452 -0.15 -25.29 -64.73
C SER A 452 0.19 -26.31 -65.80
N GLN A 453 -0.83 -26.91 -66.40
CA GLN A 453 -0.68 -27.88 -67.48
C GLN A 453 -1.40 -27.36 -68.71
N ASN A 454 -0.63 -27.07 -69.76
CA ASN A 454 -1.16 -26.75 -71.07
C ASN A 454 -0.94 -27.95 -71.99
N LYS A 455 -2.03 -28.56 -72.48
CA LYS A 455 -1.97 -29.69 -73.43
C LYS A 455 -2.85 -29.43 -74.65
N ILE A 456 -2.42 -29.93 -75.81
CA ILE A 456 -3.26 -29.96 -77.01
C ILE A 456 -4.25 -31.13 -76.88
N PRO A 457 -5.58 -30.90 -76.94
CA PRO A 457 -6.57 -31.98 -76.89
C PRO A 457 -6.30 -33.06 -77.95
N LEU A 458 -6.59 -34.32 -77.66
CA LEU A 458 -6.30 -35.53 -78.47
C LEU A 458 -4.81 -35.90 -78.57
N LEU A 459 -3.93 -34.96 -78.94
CA LEU A 459 -2.50 -35.24 -79.16
C LEU A 459 -1.70 -35.37 -77.85
N GLY A 460 -2.08 -34.65 -76.80
CA GLY A 460 -1.43 -34.71 -75.49
C GLY A 460 -1.69 -36.00 -74.70
N ASP A 461 -2.70 -36.79 -75.10
CA ASP A 461 -3.13 -38.01 -74.39
C ASP A 461 -2.58 -39.30 -75.03
N ILE A 462 -1.83 -39.22 -76.13
CA ILE A 462 -1.28 -40.40 -76.82
C ILE A 462 -0.13 -41.01 -76.00
N PRO A 463 -0.15 -42.32 -75.69
CA PRO A 463 0.96 -43.02 -75.06
C PRO A 463 2.25 -42.84 -75.86
N VAL A 464 3.41 -42.76 -75.21
CA VAL A 464 4.74 -42.58 -75.82
C VAL A 464 5.02 -41.18 -76.38
N VAL A 465 4.13 -40.58 -77.19
CA VAL A 465 4.40 -39.29 -77.87
C VAL A 465 3.69 -38.07 -77.26
N GLY A 466 2.70 -38.25 -76.38
CA GLY A 466 1.92 -37.15 -75.80
C GLY A 466 2.73 -36.15 -74.96
N HIS A 467 3.92 -36.53 -74.51
CA HIS A 467 4.84 -35.64 -73.77
C HIS A 467 5.42 -34.51 -74.64
N LEU A 468 5.45 -34.66 -75.97
CA LEU A 468 5.88 -33.59 -76.89
C LEU A 468 4.79 -32.52 -77.13
N PHE A 469 3.54 -32.83 -76.77
CA PHE A 469 2.36 -32.00 -77.03
C PHE A 469 1.71 -31.46 -75.74
N ARG A 470 2.42 -31.55 -74.61
CA ARG A 470 2.04 -30.95 -73.33
C ARG A 470 3.20 -30.15 -72.75
N ASN A 471 2.88 -29.06 -72.05
CA ASN A 471 3.81 -28.24 -71.29
C ASN A 471 3.35 -28.23 -69.83
N ASP A 472 4.09 -28.90 -68.97
CA ASP A 472 3.85 -28.97 -67.53
C ASP A 472 4.76 -27.93 -66.84
N THR A 473 4.18 -26.85 -66.31
CA THR A 473 4.91 -25.84 -65.53
C THR A 473 4.55 -25.98 -64.06
N THR A 474 5.57 -26.29 -63.24
CA THR A 474 5.45 -26.29 -61.77
C THR A 474 6.14 -25.06 -61.21
N GLN A 475 5.40 -24.17 -60.58
CA GLN A 475 5.95 -23.05 -59.81
C GLN A 475 5.80 -23.33 -58.32
N VAL A 476 6.91 -23.32 -57.59
CA VAL A 476 6.93 -23.46 -56.13
C VAL A 476 7.30 -22.11 -55.54
N HIS A 477 6.33 -21.43 -54.94
CA HIS A 477 6.55 -20.23 -54.15
C HIS A 477 6.55 -20.61 -52.68
N SER A 478 7.60 -20.26 -51.94
CA SER A 478 7.68 -20.51 -50.49
C SER A 478 8.11 -19.24 -49.79
N VAL A 479 7.31 -18.80 -48.83
CA VAL A 479 7.52 -17.59 -48.02
C VAL A 479 7.59 -18.00 -46.56
N ILE A 480 8.47 -17.36 -45.80
CA ILE A 480 8.59 -17.52 -44.35
C ILE A 480 8.15 -16.22 -43.70
N ARG A 481 7.12 -16.31 -42.86
CA ARG A 481 6.65 -15.19 -42.05
C ARG A 481 7.35 -15.21 -40.70
N LEU A 482 7.95 -14.09 -40.31
CA LEU A 482 8.68 -13.89 -39.05
C LEU A 482 8.04 -12.78 -38.23
N PHE A 483 8.00 -12.98 -36.91
CA PHE A 483 7.51 -12.00 -35.94
C PHE A 483 8.64 -11.57 -35.03
N LEU A 484 9.14 -10.36 -35.25
CA LEU A 484 10.20 -9.75 -34.46
C LEU A 484 9.59 -8.71 -33.52
N ILE A 485 9.94 -8.73 -32.24
CA ILE A 485 9.52 -7.72 -31.26
C ILE A 485 10.72 -6.97 -30.71
N LYS A 486 10.57 -5.67 -30.50
CA LYS A 486 11.53 -4.82 -29.79
C LYS A 486 10.78 -4.06 -28.71
N ALA A 487 11.35 -4.02 -27.50
CA ALA A 487 10.81 -3.21 -26.42
C ALA A 487 11.91 -2.39 -25.75
N SER A 488 11.64 -1.12 -25.50
CA SER A 488 12.59 -0.20 -24.87
C SER A 488 11.89 0.70 -23.86
N VAL A 489 12.60 1.05 -22.78
CA VAL A 489 12.14 2.05 -21.82
C VAL A 489 12.29 3.43 -22.46
N VAL A 490 11.21 4.22 -22.49
CA VAL A 490 11.23 5.59 -22.99
C VAL A 490 11.87 6.46 -21.91
N ASN A 491 13.12 6.86 -22.11
CA ASN A 491 13.76 7.86 -21.26
C ASN A 491 13.32 9.24 -21.73
N ASN A 492 12.76 10.06 -20.81
CA ASN A 492 12.44 11.46 -21.07
C ASN A 492 13.73 12.31 -21.18
N GLY A 493 14.52 12.03 -22.20
CA GLY A 493 15.60 12.87 -22.70
C GLY A 493 15.38 12.94 -24.21
N ILE A 494 14.85 14.07 -24.66
CA ILE A 494 14.71 14.38 -26.08
C ILE A 494 16.09 14.22 -26.71
N SER A 495 16.26 13.24 -27.60
CA SER A 495 17.32 13.24 -28.60
C SER A 495 16.67 12.87 -29.92
N HIS A 496 16.14 13.89 -30.58
CA HIS A 496 15.98 13.88 -32.03
C HIS A 496 17.38 13.82 -32.66
N GLY A 497 17.52 12.97 -33.69
CA GLY A 497 18.74 12.85 -34.49
C GLY A 497 18.85 11.47 -35.09
#